data_AF-A0A495JDZ5-F1
#
_entry.id   AF-A0A495JDZ5-F1
#
_cell.length_a   1.000
_cell.length_b   1.000
_cell.length_c   1.000
_cell.angle_alpha   90.00
_cell.angle_beta   90.00
_cell.angle_gamma   90.00
#
_symmetry.space_group_name_H-M   'P 1'
#
loop_
_entity.id
_entity.type
_entity.pdbx_description
1 polymer ?
#
loop_
_entity_poly.entity_id
_entity_poly.type
_entity_poly.pdbx_seq_one_letter_code
_entity_poly.pdbx_strand_id
1 'polypeptide(L)'
;MDRLNPYSSALRDLVLGRVRDHQRRLRRFDDNDLRRYAELLDAMFLLAVDRRFRPGQDCAPVIRFVAGVRERYDHSGVEIDPATAESLIQAALGQHPPPSMDATTVAAQTMLIVGLLDDEGLSPTELTTLLHAAERQAAGIRSASGRDPETGADGQDEETQEEAESGVQVRLAGAEPGTSPDRQADIGTEERQRG
;
A
#
# COMPACT_ATOMS: atom_id res chain seq x y z
N MET A 1 24.54 20.16 15.48
CA MET A 1 24.06 19.10 14.56
C MET A 1 22.91 18.41 15.26
N ASP A 2 21.69 18.58 14.74
CA ASP A 2 20.54 17.86 15.27
C ASP A 2 20.77 16.36 15.13
N ARG A 3 20.59 15.63 16.23
CA ARG A 3 20.66 14.17 16.19
C ARG A 3 19.40 13.67 15.50
N LEU A 4 19.60 12.92 14.42
CA LEU A 4 18.54 12.10 13.84
C LEU A 4 18.00 11.13 14.90
N ASN A 5 16.69 10.94 14.90
CA ASN A 5 16.07 9.91 15.73
C ASN A 5 16.53 8.50 15.26
N PRO A 6 16.26 7.42 16.04
CA PRO A 6 16.73 6.08 15.69
C PRO A 6 16.16 5.55 14.35
N TYR A 7 14.93 5.92 14.00
CA TYR A 7 14.24 5.51 12.77
C TYR A 7 14.88 6.15 11.54
N SER A 8 15.12 7.46 11.58
CA SER A 8 15.81 8.22 10.53
C SER A 8 17.25 7.78 10.37
N SER A 9 17.92 7.41 11.47
CA SER A 9 19.25 6.81 11.39
C SER A 9 19.22 5.46 10.67
N ALA A 10 18.20 4.62 10.90
CA ALA A 10 18.04 3.35 10.21
C ALA A 10 17.74 3.54 8.72
N LEU A 11 16.86 4.47 8.36
CA LEU A 11 16.55 4.79 6.96
C LEU A 11 17.76 5.42 6.25
N ARG A 12 18.50 6.32 6.90
CA ARG A 12 19.74 6.88 6.36
C ARG A 12 20.78 5.80 6.08
N ASP A 13 20.90 4.81 6.97
CA ASP A 13 21.83 3.70 6.78
C ASP A 13 21.39 2.81 5.60
N LEU A 14 20.09 2.61 5.39
CA LEU A 14 19.56 1.93 4.21
C LEU A 14 19.92 2.68 2.91
N VAL A 15 19.57 3.97 2.83
CA VAL A 15 19.79 4.80 1.62
C VAL A 15 21.27 4.92 1.28
N LEU A 16 22.15 5.01 2.28
CA LEU A 16 23.60 5.05 2.06
C LEU A 16 24.23 3.67 1.80
N GLY A 17 23.43 2.63 1.52
CA GLY A 17 23.90 1.28 1.24
C GLY A 17 24.56 0.58 2.45
N ARG A 18 24.44 1.12 3.66
CA ARG A 18 24.96 0.55 4.90
C ARG A 18 23.98 -0.50 5.46
N VAL A 19 23.65 -1.49 4.62
CA VAL A 19 22.62 -2.52 4.88
C VAL A 19 22.84 -3.26 6.19
N ARG A 20 24.10 -3.56 6.55
CA ARG A 20 24.42 -4.21 7.83
C ARG A 20 24.09 -3.33 9.05
N ASP A 21 24.31 -2.02 8.94
CA ASP A 21 23.97 -1.07 10.00
C ASP A 21 22.45 -0.91 10.14
N HIS A 22 21.77 -0.80 9.00
CA HIS A 22 20.32 -0.77 8.91
C HIS A 22 19.69 -2.01 9.57
N GLN A 23 20.08 -3.22 9.15
CA GLN A 23 19.59 -4.48 9.72
C GLN A 23 19.89 -4.61 11.22
N ARG A 24 21.09 -4.21 11.66
CA ARG A 24 21.45 -4.24 13.08
C ARG A 24 20.57 -3.32 13.92
N ARG A 25 20.14 -2.18 13.39
CA ARG A 25 19.19 -1.29 14.08
C ARG A 25 17.80 -1.89 14.13
N LEU A 26 17.28 -2.39 13.01
CA LEU A 26 15.94 -3.00 12.97
C LEU A 26 15.81 -4.18 13.93
N ARG A 27 16.86 -4.99 14.12
CA ARG A 27 16.86 -6.09 15.11
C ARG A 27 16.69 -5.65 16.57
N ARG A 28 16.82 -4.35 16.86
CA ARG A 28 16.64 -3.78 18.21
C ARG A 28 15.28 -3.13 18.40
N PHE A 29 14.51 -2.97 17.32
CA PHE A 29 13.18 -2.38 17.36
C PHE A 29 12.19 -3.39 17.93
N ASP A 30 11.35 -2.92 18.86
CA ASP A 30 10.13 -3.62 19.23
C ASP A 30 9.00 -3.35 18.23
N ASP A 31 7.81 -3.89 18.48
CA ASP A 31 6.66 -3.71 17.58
C ASP A 31 6.24 -2.24 17.43
N ASN A 32 6.42 -1.41 18.48
CA ASN A 32 6.11 0.01 18.42
C ASN A 32 7.12 0.77 17.55
N ASP A 33 8.40 0.45 17.72
CA ASP A 33 9.48 0.99 16.91
C ASP A 33 9.34 0.59 15.45
N LEU A 34 8.96 -0.65 15.16
CA LEU A 34 8.69 -1.12 13.79
C LEU A 34 7.51 -0.37 13.16
N ARG A 35 6.44 -0.13 13.92
CA ARG A 35 5.31 0.69 13.45
C ARG A 35 5.74 2.13 13.12
N ARG A 36 6.50 2.77 14.02
CA ARG A 36 7.03 4.12 13.79
C ARG A 36 7.99 4.19 12.61
N TYR A 37 8.78 3.13 12.41
CA TYR A 37 9.65 3.01 11.26
C TYR A 37 8.86 2.86 9.96
N ALA A 38 7.77 2.09 9.94
CA ALA A 38 6.88 1.97 8.79
C ALA A 38 6.21 3.31 8.43
N GLU A 39 5.71 4.06 9.42
CA GLU A 39 5.15 5.40 9.20
C GLU A 39 6.19 6.38 8.60
N LEU A 40 7.46 6.24 8.99
CA LEU A 40 8.56 7.01 8.40
C LEU A 40 8.83 6.60 6.95
N LEU A 41 8.78 5.30 6.64
CA LEU A 41 8.90 4.81 5.26
C LEU A 41 7.77 5.36 4.38
N ASP A 42 6.52 5.33 4.87
CA ASP A 42 5.37 5.90 4.16
C ASP A 42 5.56 7.39 3.89
N ALA A 43 5.94 8.16 4.92
CA ALA A 43 6.19 9.59 4.78
C ALA A 43 7.33 9.89 3.80
N MET A 44 8.43 9.12 3.86
CA MET A 44 9.56 9.28 2.94
C MET A 44 9.13 8.94 1.51
N PHE A 45 8.38 7.86 1.31
CA PHE A 45 7.90 7.44 0.01
C PHE A 45 7.01 8.51 -0.63
N LEU A 46 6.04 9.06 0.11
CA LEU A 46 5.18 10.14 -0.36
C LEU A 46 6.00 11.37 -0.79
N LEU A 47 6.95 11.80 0.03
CA LEU A 47 7.82 12.94 -0.29
C LEU A 47 8.67 12.68 -1.53
N ALA A 48 9.29 11.50 -1.62
CA ALA A 48 10.15 11.15 -2.74
C ALA A 48 9.36 11.03 -4.07
N VAL A 49 8.14 10.49 -4.01
CA VAL A 49 7.23 10.44 -5.16
C VAL A 49 6.80 11.84 -5.59
N ASP A 50 6.36 12.70 -4.66
CA ASP A 50 5.94 14.08 -4.96
C ASP A 50 7.07 14.93 -5.57
N ARG A 51 8.31 14.66 -5.19
CA ARG A 51 9.49 15.33 -5.77
C ARG A 51 9.74 14.92 -7.22
N ARG A 52 9.64 13.63 -7.53
CA ARG A 52 9.98 13.07 -8.84
C ARG A 52 8.84 13.16 -9.86
N PHE A 53 7.62 12.95 -9.40
CA PHE A 53 6.46 12.72 -10.24
C PHE A 53 5.41 13.82 -10.08
N ARG A 54 4.49 13.90 -11.04
CA ARG A 54 3.38 14.86 -11.03
C ARG A 54 2.05 14.10 -11.10
N PRO A 55 1.04 14.47 -10.30
CA PRO A 55 -0.29 13.91 -10.43
C PRO A 55 -0.85 14.13 -11.85
N GLY A 56 -1.50 13.11 -12.43
CA GLY A 56 -2.14 13.20 -13.75
C GLY A 56 -1.19 13.20 -14.95
N GLN A 57 0.11 12.97 -14.74
CA GLN A 57 1.05 12.71 -15.85
C GLN A 57 0.81 11.31 -16.47
N ASP A 58 1.36 11.09 -17.66
CA ASP A 58 1.38 9.79 -18.32
C ASP A 58 2.05 8.70 -17.46
N CYS A 59 1.66 7.43 -17.61
CA CYS A 59 2.21 6.32 -16.81
C CYS A 59 3.64 5.89 -17.21
N ALA A 60 4.10 6.21 -18.43
CA ALA A 60 5.38 5.72 -18.95
C ALA A 60 6.61 6.13 -18.11
N PRO A 61 6.71 7.34 -17.50
CA PRO A 61 7.76 7.67 -16.55
C PRO A 61 7.78 6.77 -15.32
N VAL A 62 6.61 6.36 -14.81
CA VAL A 62 6.49 5.45 -13.66
C VAL A 62 6.97 4.05 -14.06
N ILE A 63 6.47 3.52 -15.18
CA ILE A 63 6.88 2.20 -15.71
C ILE A 63 8.40 2.15 -15.93
N ARG A 64 8.98 3.17 -16.58
CA ARG A 64 10.43 3.25 -16.81
C ARG A 64 11.22 3.32 -15.51
N PHE A 65 10.72 4.06 -14.52
CA PHE A 65 11.36 4.13 -13.22
C PHE A 65 11.36 2.76 -12.52
N VAL A 66 10.20 2.10 -12.45
CA VAL A 66 10.06 0.78 -11.81
C VAL A 66 10.96 -0.24 -12.52
N ALA A 67 11.00 -0.25 -13.85
CA ALA A 67 11.90 -1.10 -14.61
C ALA A 67 13.38 -0.86 -14.24
N GLY A 68 13.81 0.40 -14.12
CA GLY A 68 15.17 0.75 -13.72
C GLY A 68 15.52 0.37 -12.28
N VAL A 69 14.57 0.47 -11.34
CA VAL A 69 14.75 0.00 -9.96
C VAL A 69 14.93 -1.52 -9.94
N ARG A 70 14.10 -2.26 -10.69
CA ARG A 70 14.20 -3.72 -10.81
C ARG A 70 15.54 -4.14 -11.36
N GLU A 71 15.99 -3.51 -12.45
CA GLU A 71 17.30 -3.77 -13.05
C GLU A 71 18.46 -3.58 -12.06
N ARG A 72 18.38 -2.58 -11.17
CA ARG A 72 19.47 -2.26 -10.23
C ARG A 72 19.46 -3.11 -8.95
N TYR A 73 18.28 -3.44 -8.43
CA TYR A 73 18.19 -3.99 -7.06
C TYR A 73 17.49 -5.35 -6.98
N ASP A 74 16.62 -5.70 -7.93
CA ASP A 74 15.91 -6.99 -7.95
C ASP A 74 16.73 -8.05 -8.70
N HIS A 75 17.78 -8.55 -8.03
CA HIS A 75 18.73 -9.50 -8.63
C HIS A 75 18.10 -10.87 -8.92
N SER A 76 17.05 -11.24 -8.19
CA SER A 76 16.29 -12.48 -8.41
C SER A 76 15.19 -12.33 -9.47
N GLY A 77 14.84 -11.10 -9.83
CA GLY A 77 13.80 -10.76 -10.80
C GLY A 77 12.37 -10.93 -10.30
N VAL A 78 12.20 -11.32 -9.03
CA VAL A 78 10.92 -11.68 -8.40
C VAL A 78 10.69 -10.95 -7.08
N GLU A 79 11.64 -10.17 -6.57
CA GLU A 79 11.49 -9.42 -5.31
C GLU A 79 10.62 -8.19 -5.47
N ILE A 80 10.60 -7.59 -6.67
CA ILE A 80 9.81 -6.40 -6.96
C ILE A 80 8.83 -6.75 -8.07
N ASP A 81 7.59 -7.06 -7.68
CA ASP A 81 6.49 -7.14 -8.63
C ASP A 81 6.22 -5.74 -9.23
N PRO A 82 6.32 -5.58 -10.56
CA PRO A 82 6.19 -4.27 -11.19
C PRO A 82 4.80 -3.67 -11.02
N ALA A 83 3.73 -4.48 -11.07
CA ALA A 83 2.37 -3.98 -10.94
C ALA A 83 2.12 -3.42 -9.52
N THR A 84 2.62 -4.12 -8.49
CA THR A 84 2.58 -3.66 -7.10
C THR A 84 3.37 -2.37 -6.91
N ALA A 85 4.59 -2.30 -7.48
CA ALA A 85 5.44 -1.12 -7.41
C ALA A 85 4.83 0.11 -8.11
N GLU A 86 4.26 -0.07 -9.30
CA GLU A 86 3.53 0.97 -10.04
C GLU A 86 2.29 1.43 -9.26
N SER A 87 1.52 0.49 -8.71
CA SER A 87 0.32 0.79 -7.92
C SER A 87 0.64 1.61 -6.66
N LEU A 88 1.77 1.32 -5.99
CA LEU A 88 2.24 2.11 -4.86
C LEU A 88 2.50 3.57 -5.25
N ILE A 89 3.19 3.80 -6.37
CA ILE A 89 3.49 5.17 -6.85
C ILE A 89 2.20 5.89 -7.24
N GLN A 90 1.29 5.21 -7.95
CA GLN A 90 0.00 5.78 -8.33
C GLN A 90 -0.85 6.16 -7.11
N ALA A 91 -0.85 5.32 -6.07
CA ALA A 91 -1.52 5.61 -4.81
C ALA A 91 -0.90 6.81 -4.08
N ALA A 92 0.43 6.90 -4.06
CA ALA A 92 1.12 8.07 -3.51
C ALA A 92 0.81 9.37 -4.27
N LEU A 93 0.50 9.29 -5.56
CA LEU A 93 0.03 10.42 -6.38
C LEU A 93 -1.48 10.69 -6.23
N GLY A 94 -2.20 9.93 -5.41
CA GLY A 94 -3.64 10.07 -5.19
C GLY A 94 -4.50 9.61 -6.38
N GLN A 95 -3.94 8.83 -7.32
CA GLN A 95 -4.65 8.39 -8.53
C GLN A 95 -5.43 7.09 -8.31
N HIS A 96 -4.96 6.27 -7.37
CA HIS A 96 -5.55 4.99 -7.01
C HIS A 96 -5.58 4.79 -5.49
N PRO A 97 -6.45 3.92 -4.96
CA PRO A 97 -6.33 3.50 -3.57
C PRO A 97 -5.00 2.77 -3.31
N PRO A 98 -4.43 2.87 -2.10
CA PRO A 98 -3.22 2.14 -1.76
C PRO A 98 -3.47 0.62 -1.79
N PRO A 99 -2.50 -0.18 -2.27
CA PRO A 99 -2.60 -1.63 -2.21
C PRO A 99 -2.58 -2.12 -0.75
N SER A 100 -2.98 -3.38 -0.53
CA SER A 100 -2.83 -4.02 0.77
C SER A 100 -1.35 -4.10 1.16
N MET A 101 -1.04 -3.68 2.37
CA MET A 101 0.32 -3.73 2.90
C MET A 101 0.62 -5.12 3.45
N ASP A 102 1.44 -5.88 2.74
CA ASP A 102 2.07 -7.12 3.19
C ASP A 102 3.61 -6.99 3.13
N ALA A 103 4.32 -8.06 3.49
CA ALA A 103 5.78 -8.05 3.48
C ALA A 103 6.38 -7.77 2.09
N THR A 104 5.72 -8.22 1.03
CA THR A 104 6.15 -8.01 -0.36
C THR A 104 5.95 -6.55 -0.77
N THR A 105 4.80 -5.97 -0.46
CA THR A 105 4.50 -4.55 -0.71
C THR A 105 5.47 -3.65 0.05
N VAL A 106 5.79 -3.96 1.32
CA VAL A 106 6.78 -3.22 2.12
C VAL A 106 8.18 -3.34 1.52
N ALA A 107 8.58 -4.52 1.07
CA ALA A 107 9.87 -4.72 0.40
C ALA A 107 9.97 -3.90 -0.90
N ALA A 108 8.93 -3.94 -1.74
CA ALA A 108 8.86 -3.14 -2.95
C ALA A 108 8.93 -1.64 -2.64
N GLN A 109 8.12 -1.13 -1.71
CA GLN A 109 8.16 0.27 -1.28
C GLN A 109 9.55 0.68 -0.80
N THR A 110 10.21 -0.17 -0.01
CA THR A 110 11.56 0.08 0.50
C THR A 110 12.58 0.22 -0.64
N MET A 111 12.53 -0.66 -1.64
CA MET A 111 13.40 -0.58 -2.82
C MET A 111 13.09 0.63 -3.69
N LEU A 112 11.82 1.00 -3.83
CA LEU A 112 11.43 2.23 -4.55
C LEU A 112 11.97 3.48 -3.85
N ILE A 113 11.94 3.56 -2.51
CA ILE A 113 12.56 4.67 -1.77
C ILE A 113 14.05 4.77 -2.10
N VAL A 114 14.79 3.66 -2.06
CA VAL A 114 16.21 3.64 -2.43
C VAL A 114 16.41 4.14 -3.86
N GLY A 115 15.64 3.61 -4.82
CA GLY A 115 15.74 4.02 -6.22
C GLY A 115 15.37 5.48 -6.47
N LEU A 116 14.36 6.02 -5.78
CA LEU A 116 13.95 7.41 -5.89
C LEU A 116 15.04 8.36 -5.40
N LEU A 117 15.65 8.03 -4.24
CA LEU A 117 16.66 8.88 -3.62
C LEU A 117 18.02 8.76 -4.31
N ASP A 118 18.38 7.58 -4.81
CA ASP A 118 19.59 7.37 -5.60
C ASP A 118 19.55 8.17 -6.90
N ASP A 119 18.42 8.15 -7.62
CA ASP A 119 18.25 8.93 -8.86
C ASP A 119 18.29 10.45 -8.61
N GLU A 120 17.95 10.90 -7.40
CA GLU A 120 17.96 12.32 -7.04
C GLU A 120 19.36 12.83 -6.69
N GLY A 121 20.30 11.95 -6.31
CA GLY A 121 21.69 12.31 -6.06
C GLY A 121 21.88 13.30 -4.90
N LEU A 122 21.06 13.20 -3.86
CA LEU A 122 21.05 14.14 -2.73
C LEU A 122 22.40 14.21 -2.01
N SER A 123 22.83 15.42 -1.67
CA SER A 123 23.94 15.62 -0.75
C SER A 123 23.59 15.12 0.67
N PRO A 124 24.60 14.86 1.54
CA PRO A 124 24.33 14.44 2.92
C PRO A 124 23.44 15.41 3.71
N THR A 125 23.55 16.72 3.44
CA THR A 125 22.74 17.76 4.08
C THR A 125 21.30 17.75 3.57
N GLU A 126 21.09 17.54 2.27
CA GLU A 126 19.76 17.44 1.68
C GLU A 126 19.04 16.17 2.14
N LEU A 127 19.75 15.03 2.19
CA LEU A 127 19.20 13.80 2.74
C LEU A 127 18.79 13.98 4.21
N THR A 128 19.60 14.67 5.01
CA THR A 128 19.25 14.97 6.42
C THR A 128 18.02 15.87 6.52
N THR A 129 17.93 16.89 5.67
CA THR A 129 16.74 17.77 5.59
C THR A 129 15.49 16.99 5.21
N LEU A 130 15.60 16.08 4.23
CA LEU A 130 14.49 15.25 3.78
C LEU A 130 14.04 14.26 4.86
N LEU A 131 14.97 13.64 5.59
CA LEU A 131 14.66 12.78 6.73
C LEU A 131 13.87 13.53 7.81
N HIS A 132 14.25 14.77 8.14
CA HIS A 132 13.48 15.59 9.07
C HIS A 132 12.09 15.97 8.52
N ALA A 133 11.95 16.18 7.22
CA ALA A 133 10.63 16.40 6.60
C ALA A 133 9.75 15.15 6.73
N ALA A 134 10.31 13.97 6.45
CA ALA A 134 9.63 12.69 6.61
C ALA A 134 9.22 12.45 8.07
N GLU A 135 10.06 12.77 9.06
CA GLU A 135 9.71 12.67 10.48
C GLU A 135 8.48 13.50 10.85
N ARG A 136 8.43 14.75 10.37
CA ARG A 136 7.28 15.64 10.63
C ARG A 136 6.01 15.11 9.97
N GLN A 137 6.12 14.63 8.73
CA GLN A 137 4.98 14.07 8.01
C GLN A 137 4.48 12.77 8.63
N ALA A 138 5.39 11.88 9.07
CA ALA A 138 5.03 10.66 9.80
C ALA A 138 4.28 10.96 11.10
N ALA A 139 4.65 12.04 11.80
CA ALA A 139 3.89 12.50 12.96
C ALA A 139 2.46 12.94 12.60
N GLY A 140 2.28 13.60 11.45
CA GLY A 140 0.96 13.94 10.91
C GLY A 140 0.11 12.72 10.55
N ILE A 141 0.72 11.69 9.93
CA ILE A 141 0.06 10.42 9.60
C ILE A 141 -0.48 9.75 10.88
N ARG A 142 0.32 9.69 11.95
CA ARG A 142 -0.14 9.18 13.27
C ARG A 142 -1.34 9.93 13.82
N SER A 143 -1.30 11.26 13.76
CA SER A 143 -2.40 12.09 14.26
C SER A 143 -3.70 11.92 13.46
N ALA A 144 -3.60 11.59 12.17
CA ALA A 144 -4.77 11.27 11.34
C ALA A 144 -5.30 9.86 11.61
N SER A 145 -4.41 8.87 11.80
CA SER A 145 -4.79 7.48 12.09
C SER A 145 -5.32 7.27 13.51
N GLY A 146 -4.97 8.13 14.48
CA GLY A 146 -5.45 8.07 15.86
C GLY A 146 -6.75 8.83 16.11
N ARG A 147 -7.42 9.32 15.07
CA ARG A 147 -8.74 9.96 15.17
C ARG A 147 -9.80 8.91 14.86
N ASP A 148 -10.24 8.17 15.87
CA ASP A 148 -11.40 7.27 15.77
C ASP A 148 -12.64 8.05 15.31
N PRO A 149 -13.40 7.59 14.30
CA PRO A 149 -14.62 8.25 13.86
C PRO A 149 -15.85 7.76 14.66
N GLU A 150 -15.89 7.83 15.98
CA GLU A 150 -17.14 7.75 16.78
C GLU A 150 -17.01 8.62 18.05
N THR A 151 -17.73 9.73 18.19
CA THR A 151 -19.05 9.72 18.83
C THR A 151 -19.83 10.96 18.38
N GLY A 152 -20.74 10.76 17.42
CA GLY A 152 -21.96 11.57 17.33
C GLY A 152 -23.04 10.81 18.11
N ALA A 153 -23.23 11.16 19.38
CA ALA A 153 -24.39 10.74 20.17
C ALA A 153 -24.50 11.62 21.43
N ASP A 154 -24.96 12.85 21.23
CA ASP A 154 -25.78 13.62 22.17
C ASP A 154 -26.94 14.09 21.28
N GLY A 155 -28.21 13.70 21.45
CA GLY A 155 -28.91 13.35 22.68
C GLY A 155 -30.00 14.40 22.92
N GLN A 156 -31.07 14.36 22.12
CA GLN A 156 -32.38 15.04 22.23
C GLN A 156 -33.13 14.71 20.92
N ASP A 157 -34.24 13.97 20.88
CA ASP A 157 -35.48 14.19 21.64
C ASP A 157 -36.21 12.90 22.01
N GLU A 158 -36.88 12.97 23.17
CA GLU A 158 -37.77 11.98 23.77
C GLU A 158 -39.17 11.96 23.11
N GLU A 159 -39.89 10.87 23.43
CA GLU A 159 -41.35 10.66 23.35
C GLU A 159 -41.98 10.59 21.94
N THR A 160 -42.56 9.46 21.55
CA THR A 160 -43.91 9.12 22.02
C THR A 160 -44.19 7.61 21.86
N GLN A 161 -44.65 6.99 22.94
CA GLN A 161 -45.35 5.70 22.99
C GLN A 161 -46.64 5.75 22.16
N GLU A 162 -47.03 4.63 21.54
CA GLU A 162 -48.33 3.94 21.75
C GLU A 162 -48.65 2.96 20.60
N GLU A 163 -48.81 1.69 21.01
CA GLU A 163 -49.68 0.63 20.50
C GLU A 163 -50.07 0.52 19.00
N ALA A 164 -49.84 -0.65 18.41
CA ALA A 164 -50.94 -1.60 18.13
C ALA A 164 -50.46 -2.79 17.26
N GLU A 165 -50.70 -3.99 17.78
CA GLU A 165 -51.32 -5.14 17.11
C GLU A 165 -51.17 -5.30 15.59
N SER A 166 -50.65 -6.45 15.14
CA SER A 166 -51.45 -7.41 14.36
C SER A 166 -50.57 -8.57 13.84
N GLY A 167 -51.04 -9.79 14.11
CA GLY A 167 -50.36 -11.04 13.81
C GLY A 167 -50.19 -11.32 12.31
N VAL A 168 -48.99 -11.77 11.96
CA VAL A 168 -48.63 -12.29 10.64
C VAL A 168 -49.31 -13.64 10.44
N GLN A 169 -50.31 -13.68 9.56
CA GLN A 169 -50.87 -14.94 9.04
C GLN A 169 -50.00 -15.52 7.93
N VAL A 170 -49.68 -16.80 8.12
CA VAL A 170 -49.12 -17.75 7.17
C VAL A 170 -50.04 -17.88 5.95
N ARG A 171 -49.46 -17.79 4.74
CA ARG A 171 -50.08 -18.37 3.53
C ARG A 171 -49.09 -19.22 2.76
N LEU A 172 -49.36 -20.53 2.83
CA LEU A 172 -48.83 -21.60 2.01
C LEU A 172 -49.38 -21.50 0.57
N ALA A 173 -48.50 -21.61 -0.42
CA ALA A 173 -48.72 -22.16 -1.76
C ALA A 173 -47.32 -22.35 -2.37
N GLY A 174 -46.81 -23.51 -2.77
CA GLY A 174 -47.47 -24.71 -3.29
C GLY A 174 -47.49 -24.68 -4.81
N ALA A 175 -46.39 -25.06 -5.47
CA ALA A 175 -46.34 -25.69 -6.81
C ALA A 175 -44.88 -25.91 -7.30
N GLU A 176 -44.37 -27.12 -7.13
CA GLU A 176 -43.52 -27.83 -8.12
C GLU A 176 -44.49 -28.50 -9.14
N PRO A 177 -44.09 -29.06 -10.32
CA PRO A 177 -42.74 -29.41 -10.77
C PRO A 177 -42.42 -29.17 -12.29
N GLY A 178 -41.13 -29.28 -12.62
CA GLY A 178 -40.64 -30.07 -13.76
C GLY A 178 -40.53 -29.42 -15.14
N THR A 179 -39.31 -29.41 -15.69
CA THR A 179 -38.95 -29.94 -17.04
C THR A 179 -37.42 -29.85 -17.21
N SER A 180 -36.75 -30.99 -17.08
CA SER A 180 -35.59 -31.37 -17.92
C SER A 180 -36.16 -32.05 -19.18
N PRO A 181 -35.46 -32.20 -20.33
CA PRO A 181 -34.00 -32.34 -20.46
C PRO A 181 -33.40 -31.64 -21.71
N ASP A 182 -32.09 -31.77 -21.89
CA ASP A 182 -31.48 -32.54 -22.98
C ASP A 182 -30.22 -31.91 -23.62
N ARG A 183 -29.23 -32.80 -23.81
CA ARG A 183 -28.16 -32.81 -24.82
C ARG A 183 -27.34 -31.53 -25.07
N GLN A 184 -26.06 -31.64 -24.73
CA GLN A 184 -25.03 -31.17 -25.67
C GLN A 184 -24.06 -32.30 -25.98
N ALA A 185 -23.96 -32.56 -27.27
CA ALA A 185 -23.30 -33.69 -27.89
C ALA A 185 -21.79 -33.50 -27.97
N ASP A 186 -21.15 -34.63 -27.76
CA ASP A 186 -19.95 -35.13 -28.41
C ASP A 186 -19.75 -34.63 -29.86
N ILE A 187 -18.58 -34.05 -30.14
CA ILE A 187 -17.95 -34.08 -31.47
C ILE A 187 -16.46 -34.28 -31.23
N GLY A 188 -15.99 -35.49 -31.56
CA GLY A 188 -14.57 -35.81 -31.60
C GLY A 188 -13.87 -35.34 -32.87
N THR A 189 -12.65 -35.89 -33.00
CA THR A 189 -11.99 -36.28 -34.26
C THR A 189 -10.75 -35.45 -34.65
N GLU A 190 -9.60 -36.08 -34.37
CA GLU A 190 -8.46 -36.30 -35.29
C GLU A 190 -7.66 -35.08 -35.81
N GLU A 191 -6.42 -35.14 -36.25
CA GLU A 191 -5.27 -36.06 -36.28
C GLU A 191 -4.31 -35.34 -37.30
N ARG A 192 -3.00 -35.64 -37.26
CA ARG A 192 -2.02 -35.42 -38.36
C ARG A 192 -1.60 -33.98 -38.67
N GLN A 193 -0.44 -33.69 -39.25
CA GLN A 193 0.89 -34.30 -39.45
C GLN A 193 1.68 -33.20 -40.19
N ARG A 194 3.02 -33.23 -40.04
CA ARG A 194 4.03 -32.77 -41.01
C ARG A 194 4.16 -31.27 -41.30
N GLY A 195 5.30 -30.75 -40.88
CA GLY A 195 6.16 -29.84 -41.62
C GLY A 195 7.60 -30.22 -41.33
#